data_AF-A0A924YNF0-F1
#
_entry.id   AF-A0A924YNF0-F1
#
_cell.length_a   1.000
_cell.length_b   1.000
_cell.length_c   1.000
_cell.angle_alpha   90.00
_cell.angle_beta   90.00
_cell.angle_gamma   90.00
#
_symmetry.space_group_name_H-M   'P 1'
#
loop_
_entity.id
_entity.type
_entity.pdbx_description
1 polymer ?
#
loop_
_entity_poly.entity_id
_entity_poly.type
_entity_poly.pdbx_seq_one_letter_code
_entity_poly.pdbx_strand_id
1 'polypeptide(L)'
;MSLLLGSTFVSLGTVINAADEPAKAKEGEKPKENLGQRRDGEVGRNEELSFLQAKVSSQMSELEERMFRLSDALKGLEPENASRLLIGLKYAREELIQLQMKEIQTALATLKYNDAAVEQKELITKLHRLEQLLLSPDLDFQLQLERLRLMRDLLRRLDAAIQEEERERSASDQSAEFAEALKALRPRLASLSELIQRQTEHNQASEKMFGVTPVEENADDSAAADALSALNVQTEPTEKPSASDIDSLAKAQQETRQSSKPLEEKTPVIAEAGKNMERATEQLNGTRPSDAYPHQMQALRLLKKARDAMQAEERELEDAISERKFQEMRRDQSNNRKTTDGISEAAVQLGDSGAASRAELAKAAANMMSAEGSLGSRLPYAAADSQDDAVESLKLARAKLAAESEKLLNRLRAEIKKRTIEGIVQMLEGQIVIRQSTERLGPRLKDSARSVLNSVVALATAENKLIVIGAGLTARVEETEFGIALPAALRSVTDGMIEVKERLAVADASADVVVIEKQIEEDLQTLLDAMKQLPSSRGGNGRSGNSRSDRERQLNQIIAELKMVRMLQVRVNRDTKDVDGRRPAESRDVPAVLTRRIEALQGRQEDVHDVTERIAIERAEDLNQ
;
A
#
# COMPACT_ATOMS: atom_id res chain seq x y z
N MET A 1 -13.65 54.84 18.89
CA MET A 1 -13.32 54.04 20.08
C MET A 1 -11.86 53.64 19.93
N SER A 2 -10.89 54.37 20.49
CA SER A 2 -10.55 54.45 21.93
C SER A 2 -10.10 53.08 22.44
N LEU A 3 -8.96 52.83 23.06
CA LEU A 3 -7.81 53.58 23.60
C LEU A 3 -6.63 52.56 23.59
N LEU A 4 -5.36 52.88 23.28
CA LEU A 4 -4.38 53.67 24.03
C LEU A 4 -3.75 52.94 25.24
N LEU A 5 -2.41 52.93 25.26
CA LEU A 5 -1.42 52.81 26.35
C LEU A 5 -0.47 51.59 26.17
N GLY A 6 0.85 51.73 26.07
CA GLY A 6 1.72 52.90 26.20
C GLY A 6 2.99 52.58 27.00
N SER A 7 4.07 53.28 26.65
CA SER A 7 5.36 53.46 27.35
C SER A 7 6.49 52.48 27.00
N THR A 8 7.54 52.80 26.22
CA THR A 8 8.57 53.89 26.17
C THR A 8 9.69 53.82 27.22
N PHE A 9 10.93 53.73 26.73
CA PHE A 9 12.22 54.34 27.15
C PHE A 9 13.27 53.80 26.13
N VAL A 10 13.93 54.49 25.18
CA VAL A 10 14.69 55.76 25.06
C VAL A 10 15.95 55.86 25.93
N SER A 11 17.13 55.73 25.31
CA SER A 11 18.29 56.63 25.38
C SER A 11 19.43 56.05 24.53
N LEU A 12 19.65 56.49 23.28
CA LEU A 12 20.58 57.53 22.83
C LEU A 12 21.99 57.54 23.46
N GLY A 13 23.00 57.46 22.58
CA GLY A 13 24.42 57.65 22.85
C GLY A 13 25.25 57.66 21.56
N THR A 14 25.25 58.81 20.88
CA THR A 14 26.06 59.20 19.71
C THR A 14 27.52 59.50 20.11
N VAL A 15 28.50 59.36 19.19
CA VAL A 15 29.74 60.17 18.96
C VAL A 15 30.65 59.34 18.00
N ILE A 16 30.76 59.63 16.70
CA ILE A 16 31.60 60.62 15.96
C ILE A 16 33.06 60.16 15.67
N ASN A 17 33.40 60.18 14.37
CA ASN A 17 34.73 60.37 13.70
C ASN A 17 35.86 59.34 13.95
N ALA A 18 36.84 59.14 13.06
CA ALA A 18 37.23 59.79 11.82
C ALA A 18 38.06 58.82 10.96
N ALA A 19 38.16 59.15 9.67
CA ALA A 19 39.11 58.59 8.71
C ALA A 19 40.57 58.83 9.13
N ASP A 20 41.45 57.90 8.78
CA ASP A 20 42.82 58.26 8.40
C ASP A 20 43.42 57.27 7.39
N GLU A 21 44.10 57.85 6.41
CA GLU A 21 44.76 57.21 5.26
C GLU A 21 46.03 56.41 5.65
N PRO A 22 46.52 55.52 4.76
CA PRO A 22 47.68 54.68 5.04
C PRO A 22 49.01 55.41 4.79
N ALA A 23 49.84 55.53 5.83
CA ALA A 23 51.22 55.98 5.71
C ALA A 23 52.16 54.82 5.31
N LYS A 24 52.94 55.05 4.24
CA LYS A 24 54.03 54.22 3.75
C LYS A 24 55.26 54.21 4.68
N ALA A 25 56.03 53.14 4.50
CA ALA A 25 57.48 52.97 4.71
C ALA A 25 57.95 52.51 6.10
N LYS A 26 58.52 51.30 6.14
CA LYS A 26 59.98 51.13 5.97
C LYS A 26 60.35 49.67 5.70
N GLU A 27 61.18 49.50 4.68
CA GLU A 27 62.03 48.33 4.48
C GLU A 27 62.93 48.12 5.71
N GLY A 28 63.10 46.86 6.12
CA GLY A 28 64.06 46.50 7.16
C GLY A 28 63.94 45.05 7.59
N GLU A 29 64.92 44.26 7.16
CA GLU A 29 65.31 42.95 7.70
C GLU A 29 64.44 41.72 7.42
N LYS A 30 64.92 40.94 6.45
CA LYS A 30 64.70 39.50 6.35
C LYS A 30 65.13 38.82 7.66
N PRO A 31 64.24 38.13 8.40
CA PRO A 31 64.70 37.15 9.35
C PRO A 31 65.25 35.98 8.55
N LYS A 32 66.55 35.72 8.71
CA LYS A 32 67.21 34.52 8.21
C LYS A 32 66.45 33.30 8.73
N GLU A 33 66.05 32.43 7.81
CA GLU A 33 65.75 31.04 8.10
C GLU A 33 66.91 30.42 8.88
N ASN A 34 66.76 30.31 10.19
CA ASN A 34 67.46 29.29 10.97
C ASN A 34 66.58 28.02 10.96
N LEU A 35 66.49 27.42 9.77
CA LEU A 35 66.09 26.03 9.60
C LEU A 35 67.32 25.17 9.91
N GLY A 36 67.47 24.78 11.17
CA GLY A 36 68.48 23.81 11.54
C GLY A 36 68.94 23.99 12.97
N GLN A 37 68.78 22.93 13.75
CA GLN A 37 69.24 22.77 15.13
C GLN A 37 68.32 23.43 16.17
N ARG A 38 67.07 22.93 16.24
CA ARG A 38 66.44 22.75 17.56
C ARG A 38 67.41 21.88 18.36
N ARG A 39 68.02 22.47 19.39
CA ARG A 39 68.72 21.73 20.44
C ARG A 39 67.76 20.66 20.97
N ASP A 40 68.29 19.51 21.39
CA ASP A 40 67.59 18.46 22.15
C ASP A 40 67.11 18.97 23.52
N GLY A 41 66.36 20.06 23.53
CA GLY A 41 65.62 20.55 24.67
C GLY A 41 64.34 19.76 24.74
N GLU A 42 64.10 19.17 25.91
CA GLU A 42 62.86 18.48 26.28
C GLU A 42 61.66 19.15 25.62
N VAL A 43 60.99 18.41 24.73
CA VAL A 43 59.72 18.83 24.14
C VAL A 43 58.82 19.21 25.29
N GLY A 44 58.43 20.48 25.37
CA GLY A 44 57.59 20.93 26.49
C GLY A 44 56.32 20.08 26.49
N ARG A 45 55.88 19.60 27.66
CA ARG A 45 54.67 18.75 27.82
C ARG A 45 53.44 19.27 27.05
N ASN A 46 53.37 20.56 26.79
CA ASN A 46 52.28 21.21 26.07
C ASN A 46 52.35 21.00 24.55
N GLU A 47 53.56 20.97 23.99
CA GLU A 47 53.78 20.60 22.60
C GLU A 47 53.40 19.13 22.39
N GLU A 48 53.71 18.25 23.36
CA GLU A 48 53.29 16.85 23.33
C GLU A 48 51.76 16.71 23.36
N LEU A 49 51.06 17.40 24.29
CA LEU A 49 49.59 17.35 24.38
C LEU A 49 48.91 17.93 23.14
N SER A 50 49.41 19.05 22.61
CA SER A 50 48.89 19.65 21.38
C SER A 50 49.11 18.73 20.17
N PHE A 51 50.28 18.07 20.09
CA PHE A 51 50.57 17.08 19.05
C PHE A 51 49.65 15.85 19.14
N LEU A 52 49.40 15.34 20.35
CA LEU A 52 48.44 14.24 20.55
C LEU A 52 47.02 14.65 20.13
N GLN A 53 46.57 15.85 20.50
CA GLN A 53 45.26 16.36 20.08
C GLN A 53 45.16 16.52 18.56
N ALA A 54 46.22 17.02 17.91
CA ALA A 54 46.30 17.13 16.45
C ALA A 54 46.17 15.74 15.78
N LYS A 55 46.83 14.73 16.35
CA LYS A 55 46.75 13.35 15.88
C LYS A 55 45.32 12.80 16.00
N VAL A 56 44.63 13.03 17.12
CA VAL A 56 43.23 12.61 17.31
C VAL A 56 42.30 13.31 16.31
N SER A 57 42.50 14.60 16.07
CA SER A 57 41.73 15.35 15.05
C SER A 57 41.93 14.79 13.64
N SER A 58 43.17 14.45 13.28
CA SER A 58 43.47 13.79 12.01
C SER A 58 42.79 12.41 11.90
N GLN A 59 42.78 11.62 12.97
CA GLN A 59 42.11 10.32 13.02
C GLN A 59 40.60 10.45 12.87
N MET A 60 39.98 11.50 13.44
CA MET A 60 38.55 11.77 13.28
C MET A 60 38.21 12.15 11.84
N SER A 61 39.03 12.98 11.19
CA SER A 61 38.85 13.31 9.77
C SER A 61 38.96 12.07 8.88
N GLU A 62 39.93 11.20 9.17
CA GLU A 62 40.08 9.93 8.46
C GLU A 62 38.91 8.98 8.71
N LEU A 63 38.38 8.96 9.95
CA LEU A 63 37.18 8.19 10.29
C LEU A 63 35.97 8.65 9.49
N GLU A 64 35.69 9.95 9.44
CA GLU A 64 34.56 10.49 8.65
C GLU A 64 34.68 10.15 7.17
N GLU A 65 35.88 10.28 6.59
CA GLU A 65 36.11 9.94 5.20
C GLU A 65 35.92 8.45 4.94
N ARG A 66 36.43 7.59 5.84
CA ARG A 66 36.23 6.13 5.76
C ARG A 66 34.76 5.76 5.92
N MET A 67 34.04 6.37 6.86
CA MET A 67 32.60 6.14 7.06
C MET A 67 31.81 6.54 5.81
N PHE A 68 32.14 7.68 5.19
CA PHE A 68 31.50 8.09 3.95
C PHE A 68 31.75 7.10 2.81
N ARG A 69 33.02 6.75 2.55
CA ARG A 69 33.38 5.78 1.50
C ARG A 69 32.76 4.41 1.74
N LEU A 70 32.77 3.94 2.98
CA LEU A 70 32.16 2.68 3.38
C LEU A 70 30.64 2.72 3.21
N SER A 71 29.99 3.82 3.58
CA SER A 71 28.54 3.98 3.39
C SER A 71 28.14 3.95 1.92
N ASP A 72 28.94 4.53 1.03
CA ASP A 72 28.68 4.51 -0.40
C ASP A 72 28.87 3.12 -0.99
N ALA A 73 29.91 2.39 -0.55
CA ALA A 73 30.15 1.00 -0.93
C ALA A 73 29.07 0.03 -0.41
N LEU A 74 28.57 0.24 0.81
CA LEU A 74 27.54 -0.60 1.43
C LEU A 74 26.13 -0.29 0.94
N LYS A 75 25.91 0.84 0.26
CA LYS A 75 24.57 1.28 -0.18
C LYS A 75 23.80 0.22 -0.98
N GLY A 76 24.51 -0.61 -1.74
CA GLY A 76 23.93 -1.73 -2.49
C GLY A 76 23.72 -2.99 -1.63
N LEU A 77 24.72 -3.34 -0.83
CA LEU A 77 24.80 -4.62 -0.11
C LEU A 77 24.05 -4.61 1.23
N GLU A 78 24.30 -3.57 2.04
CA GLU A 78 23.79 -3.43 3.41
C GLU A 78 23.30 -1.99 3.62
N PRO A 79 22.13 -1.62 3.06
CA PRO A 79 21.62 -0.25 3.10
C PRO A 79 21.40 0.26 4.52
N GLU A 80 21.13 -0.63 5.48
CA GLU A 80 20.96 -0.32 6.90
C GLU A 80 22.27 0.22 7.50
N ASN A 81 23.37 -0.52 7.34
CA ASN A 81 24.68 -0.10 7.80
C ASN A 81 25.14 1.18 7.08
N ALA A 82 24.87 1.29 5.77
CA ALA A 82 25.16 2.52 5.02
C ALA A 82 24.41 3.74 5.60
N SER A 83 23.11 3.61 5.85
CA SER A 83 22.28 4.70 6.40
C SER A 83 22.72 5.10 7.81
N ARG A 84 23.03 4.14 8.67
CA ARG A 84 23.60 4.38 10.01
C ARG A 84 24.90 5.18 9.95
N LEU A 85 25.83 4.79 9.07
CA LEU A 85 27.09 5.52 8.88
C LEU A 85 26.84 6.95 8.42
N LEU A 86 25.88 7.17 7.51
CA LEU A 86 25.50 8.51 7.06
C LEU A 86 24.85 9.35 8.17
N ILE A 87 24.00 8.76 9.01
CA ILE A 87 23.40 9.45 10.16
C ILE A 87 24.49 9.83 11.16
N GLY A 88 25.42 8.92 11.46
CA GLY A 88 26.57 9.22 12.32
C GLY A 88 27.45 10.33 11.76
N LEU A 89 27.71 10.32 10.45
CA LEU A 89 28.47 11.37 9.78
C LEU A 89 27.74 12.72 9.80
N LYS A 90 26.41 12.72 9.61
CA LYS A 90 25.58 13.92 9.72
C LYS A 90 25.64 14.48 11.14
N TYR A 91 25.47 13.64 12.16
CA TYR A 91 25.60 14.03 13.56
C TYR A 91 26.97 14.61 13.88
N ALA A 92 28.07 13.99 13.42
CA ALA A 92 29.42 14.48 13.65
C ALA A 92 29.65 15.89 13.05
N ARG A 93 29.04 16.17 11.89
CA ARG A 93 29.08 17.48 11.24
C ARG A 93 28.19 18.52 11.94
N GLU A 94 26.98 18.14 12.32
CA GLU A 94 26.04 19.04 13.02
C GLU A 94 26.55 19.44 14.39
N GLU A 95 27.17 18.52 15.12
CA GLU A 95 27.78 18.79 16.43
C GLU A 95 29.16 19.47 16.35
N LEU A 96 29.64 19.75 15.13
CA LEU A 96 30.90 20.42 14.84
C LEU A 96 32.12 19.78 15.54
N ILE A 97 32.15 18.45 15.62
CA ILE A 97 33.17 17.70 16.36
C ILE A 97 34.59 18.06 15.91
N GLN A 98 34.82 18.20 14.61
CA GLN A 98 36.13 18.60 14.08
C GLN A 98 36.54 20.03 14.47
N LEU A 99 35.59 20.95 14.55
CA LEU A 99 35.86 22.33 14.92
C LEU A 99 36.26 22.40 16.40
N GLN A 100 35.50 21.73 17.27
CA GLN A 100 35.83 21.64 18.70
C GLN A 100 37.20 20.98 18.94
N MET A 101 37.55 19.95 18.17
CA MET A 101 38.88 19.34 18.25
C MET A 101 40.02 20.33 17.93
N LYS A 102 39.82 21.22 16.96
CA LYS A 102 40.77 22.28 16.61
C LYS A 102 40.82 23.37 17.68
N GLU A 103 39.68 23.75 18.25
CA GLU A 103 39.60 24.73 19.34
C GLU A 103 40.37 24.23 20.58
N ILE A 104 40.19 22.96 20.97
CA ILE A 104 40.97 22.32 22.04
C ILE A 104 42.47 22.37 21.73
N GLN A 105 42.87 22.08 20.48
CA GLN A 105 44.27 22.16 20.06
C GLN A 105 44.84 23.58 20.22
N THR A 106 44.09 24.61 19.83
CA THR A 106 44.50 26.01 20.02
C THR A 106 44.56 26.43 21.49
N ALA A 107 43.63 25.94 22.32
CA ALA A 107 43.64 26.18 23.76
C ALA A 107 44.86 25.53 24.44
N LEU A 108 45.21 24.30 24.04
CA LEU A 108 46.42 23.61 24.51
C LEU A 108 47.70 24.33 24.07
N ALA A 109 47.77 24.80 22.82
CA ALA A 109 48.91 25.56 22.29
C ALA A 109 49.10 26.92 22.98
N THR A 110 48.00 27.55 23.42
CA THR A 110 48.00 28.83 24.14
C THR A 110 48.07 28.69 25.66
N LEU A 111 48.31 27.47 26.16
CA LEU A 111 48.45 27.15 27.59
C LEU A 111 47.16 27.38 28.43
N LYS A 112 45.99 27.38 27.80
CA LYS A 112 44.68 27.52 28.45
C LYS A 112 44.09 26.16 28.84
N TYR A 113 44.69 25.49 29.83
CA TYR A 113 44.31 24.11 30.18
C TYR A 113 42.90 23.98 30.74
N ASN A 114 42.40 24.98 31.46
CA ASN A 114 41.06 24.92 32.04
C ASN A 114 39.99 24.89 30.94
N ASP A 115 40.11 25.78 29.95
CA ASP A 115 39.21 25.85 28.80
C ASP A 115 39.29 24.55 27.99
N ALA A 116 40.52 24.10 27.69
CA ALA A 116 40.75 22.83 26.99
C ALA A 116 40.13 21.63 27.71
N ALA A 117 40.18 21.58 29.05
CA ALA A 117 39.63 20.49 29.84
C ALA A 117 38.09 20.46 29.85
N VAL A 118 37.43 21.63 29.81
CA VAL A 118 35.96 21.72 29.70
C VAL A 118 35.52 21.25 28.32
N GLU A 119 36.11 21.81 27.26
CA GLU A 119 35.82 21.44 25.88
C GLU A 119 36.08 19.96 25.61
N GLN A 120 37.15 19.38 26.19
CA GLN A 120 37.45 17.96 26.04
C GLN A 120 36.38 17.06 26.68
N LYS A 121 35.78 17.45 27.80
CA LYS A 121 34.69 16.68 28.42
C LYS A 121 33.41 16.69 27.57
N GLU A 122 33.10 17.85 27.00
CA GLU A 122 31.97 17.98 26.08
C GLU A 122 32.19 17.15 24.81
N LEU A 123 33.40 17.24 24.23
CA LEU A 123 33.80 16.44 23.07
C LEU A 123 33.68 14.92 23.35
N ILE A 124 34.15 14.45 24.50
CA ILE A 124 34.03 13.02 24.88
C ILE A 124 32.55 12.60 24.96
N THR A 125 31.69 13.46 25.51
CA THR A 125 30.25 13.18 25.59
C THR A 125 29.62 13.07 24.20
N LYS A 126 30.01 13.98 23.27
CA LYS A 126 29.57 13.94 21.87
C LYS A 126 30.08 12.71 21.12
N LEU A 127 31.35 12.32 21.32
CA LEU A 127 31.94 11.12 20.72
C LEU A 127 31.27 9.85 21.24
N HIS A 128 30.97 9.78 22.54
CA HIS A 128 30.25 8.63 23.11
C HIS A 128 28.82 8.55 22.57
N ARG A 129 28.15 9.69 22.35
CA ARG A 129 26.84 9.70 21.70
C ARG A 129 26.90 9.29 20.22
N LEU A 130 27.95 9.69 19.50
CA LEU A 130 28.20 9.21 18.13
C LEU A 130 28.43 7.69 18.13
N GLU A 131 29.26 7.19 19.03
CA GLU A 131 29.50 5.76 19.23
C GLU A 131 28.20 5.01 19.53
N GLN A 132 27.39 5.50 20.46
CA GLN A 132 26.08 4.92 20.76
C GLN A 132 25.14 4.94 19.56
N LEU A 133 25.14 6.00 18.74
CA LEU A 133 24.32 6.07 17.55
C LEU A 133 24.76 5.04 16.49
N LEU A 134 26.06 4.86 16.33
CA LEU A 134 26.65 3.87 15.41
C LEU A 134 26.50 2.43 15.92
N LEU A 135 26.46 2.22 17.23
CA LEU A 135 26.32 0.89 17.83
C LEU A 135 24.88 0.59 18.25
N SER A 136 23.94 1.54 18.11
CA SER A 136 22.56 1.39 18.55
C SER A 136 21.89 0.26 17.77
N PRO A 137 21.58 -0.89 18.41
CA PRO A 137 20.80 -1.93 17.76
C PRO A 137 19.38 -1.44 17.48
N ASP A 138 18.87 -0.47 18.24
CA ASP A 138 17.53 0.09 18.05
C ASP A 138 17.38 0.80 16.69
N LEU A 139 18.44 1.42 16.17
CA LEU A 139 18.38 2.09 14.87
C LEU A 139 18.23 1.11 13.71
N ASP A 140 18.97 -0.01 13.70
CA ASP A 140 18.84 -1.03 12.65
C ASP A 140 17.43 -1.59 12.59
N PHE A 141 16.88 -1.88 13.77
CA PHE A 141 15.53 -2.40 13.89
C PHE A 141 14.48 -1.39 13.39
N GLN A 142 14.62 -0.10 13.72
CA GLN A 142 13.74 0.94 13.19
C GLN A 142 13.84 1.05 11.66
N LEU A 143 15.03 0.98 11.09
CA LEU A 143 15.24 1.00 9.64
C LEU A 143 14.62 -0.22 8.95
N GLN A 144 14.76 -1.41 9.55
CA GLN A 144 14.13 -2.63 9.06
C GLN A 144 12.60 -2.55 9.12
N LEU A 145 12.04 -1.92 10.15
CA LEU A 145 10.61 -1.65 10.24
C LEU A 145 10.13 -0.69 9.15
N GLU A 146 10.83 0.42 8.93
CA GLU A 146 10.52 1.35 7.84
C GLU A 146 10.58 0.66 6.47
N ARG A 147 11.58 -0.20 6.27
CA ARG A 147 11.69 -1.03 5.06
C ARG A 147 10.51 -1.97 4.91
N LEU A 148 10.06 -2.63 5.98
CA LEU A 148 8.88 -3.49 5.96
C LEU A 148 7.61 -2.69 5.61
N ARG A 149 7.45 -1.47 6.15
CA ARG A 149 6.34 -0.58 5.79
C ARG A 149 6.36 -0.23 4.30
N LEU A 150 7.53 0.15 3.78
CA LEU A 150 7.71 0.45 2.36
C LEU A 150 7.35 -0.76 1.48
N MET A 151 7.79 -1.97 1.86
CA MET A 151 7.43 -3.20 1.14
C MET A 151 5.91 -3.46 1.14
N ARG A 152 5.24 -3.28 2.29
CA ARG A 152 3.77 -3.42 2.40
C ARG A 152 3.05 -2.40 1.52
N ASP A 153 3.51 -1.16 1.48
CA ASP A 153 2.92 -0.12 0.62
C ASP A 153 3.14 -0.41 -0.86
N LEU A 154 4.31 -0.92 -1.25
CA LEU A 154 4.56 -1.36 -2.62
C LEU A 154 3.71 -2.56 -3.02
N LEU A 155 3.48 -3.53 -2.12
CA LEU A 155 2.57 -4.64 -2.37
C LEU A 155 1.14 -4.15 -2.62
N ARG A 156 0.65 -3.18 -1.84
CA ARG A 156 -0.68 -2.57 -2.08
C ARG A 156 -0.76 -1.84 -3.42
N ARG A 157 0.28 -1.09 -3.78
CA ARG A 157 0.34 -0.40 -5.09
C ARG A 157 0.42 -1.39 -6.25
N LEU A 158 1.15 -2.49 -6.09
CA LEU A 158 1.20 -3.59 -7.04
C LEU A 158 -0.16 -4.26 -7.22
N ASP A 159 -0.88 -4.51 -6.13
CA ASP A 159 -2.23 -5.09 -6.18
C ASP A 159 -3.19 -4.19 -6.97
N ALA A 160 -3.12 -2.87 -6.74
CA ALA A 160 -3.91 -1.91 -7.53
C ALA A 160 -3.51 -1.90 -9.02
N ALA A 161 -2.21 -1.93 -9.33
CA ALA A 161 -1.73 -1.95 -10.73
C ALA A 161 -2.11 -3.25 -11.46
N ILE A 162 -2.10 -4.40 -10.76
CA ILE A 162 -2.56 -5.69 -11.31
C ILE A 162 -4.05 -5.62 -11.65
N GLN A 163 -4.88 -5.12 -10.73
CA GLN A 163 -6.32 -4.98 -10.96
C GLN A 163 -6.63 -4.04 -12.14
N GLU A 164 -5.88 -2.95 -12.26
CA GLU A 164 -6.04 -2.01 -13.37
C GLU A 164 -5.62 -2.64 -14.71
N GLU A 165 -4.50 -3.37 -14.76
CA GLU A 165 -4.06 -4.07 -15.97
C GLU A 165 -5.06 -5.17 -16.38
N GLU A 166 -5.62 -5.92 -15.43
CA GLU A 166 -6.65 -6.92 -15.71
C GLU A 166 -7.95 -6.29 -16.26
N ARG A 167 -8.31 -5.09 -15.78
CA ARG A 167 -9.43 -4.29 -16.31
C ARG A 167 -9.17 -3.86 -17.75
N GLU A 168 -7.97 -3.34 -18.03
CA GLU A 168 -7.57 -2.89 -19.36
C GLU A 168 -7.48 -4.05 -20.36
N ARG A 169 -6.92 -5.19 -19.94
CA ARG A 169 -6.94 -6.45 -20.70
C ARG A 169 -8.35 -6.85 -21.10
N SER A 170 -9.27 -6.88 -20.14
CA SER A 170 -10.67 -7.24 -20.40
C SER A 170 -11.34 -6.31 -21.43
N ALA A 171 -10.97 -5.02 -21.43
CA ALA A 171 -11.46 -4.06 -22.42
C ALA A 171 -10.85 -4.28 -23.82
N SER A 172 -9.57 -4.64 -23.90
CA SER A 172 -8.91 -5.05 -25.15
C SER A 172 -9.55 -6.32 -25.73
N ASP A 173 -9.82 -7.32 -24.89
CA ASP A 173 -10.48 -8.58 -25.28
C ASP A 173 -11.87 -8.31 -25.88
N GLN A 174 -12.68 -7.46 -25.24
CA GLN A 174 -13.98 -7.04 -25.79
C GLN A 174 -13.84 -6.31 -27.13
N SER A 175 -12.85 -5.42 -27.25
CA SER A 175 -12.59 -4.69 -28.50
C SER A 175 -12.14 -5.62 -29.63
N ALA A 176 -11.41 -6.68 -29.29
CA ALA A 176 -11.01 -7.74 -30.19
C ALA A 176 -12.23 -8.56 -30.66
N GLU A 177 -13.12 -8.96 -29.75
CA GLU A 177 -14.38 -9.62 -30.10
C GLU A 177 -15.25 -8.77 -31.02
N PHE A 178 -15.37 -7.46 -30.77
CA PHE A 178 -16.10 -6.53 -31.64
C PHE A 178 -15.47 -6.43 -33.03
N ALA A 179 -14.14 -6.41 -33.12
CA ALA A 179 -13.44 -6.37 -34.40
C ALA A 179 -13.69 -7.63 -35.25
N GLU A 180 -13.66 -8.82 -34.65
CA GLU A 180 -14.00 -10.07 -35.37
C GLU A 180 -15.50 -10.15 -35.70
N ALA A 181 -16.39 -9.71 -34.81
CA ALA A 181 -17.83 -9.63 -35.08
C ALA A 181 -18.12 -8.76 -36.30
N LEU A 182 -17.52 -7.57 -36.37
CA LEU A 182 -17.65 -6.63 -37.48
C LEU A 182 -17.08 -7.18 -38.79
N LYS A 183 -15.92 -7.84 -38.74
CA LYS A 183 -15.32 -8.54 -39.89
C LYS A 183 -16.22 -9.67 -40.41
N ALA A 184 -16.93 -10.37 -39.53
CA ALA A 184 -17.90 -11.40 -39.90
C ALA A 184 -19.24 -10.83 -40.38
N LEU A 185 -19.64 -9.63 -39.94
CA LEU A 185 -20.91 -8.99 -40.30
C LEU A 185 -20.87 -8.36 -41.70
N ARG A 186 -19.78 -7.69 -42.07
CA ARG A 186 -19.59 -7.05 -43.38
C ARG A 186 -19.88 -7.93 -44.61
N PRO A 187 -19.34 -9.15 -44.74
CA PRO A 187 -19.67 -10.00 -45.88
C PRO A 187 -21.14 -10.41 -45.90
N ARG A 188 -21.79 -10.55 -44.73
CA ARG A 188 -23.23 -10.87 -44.65
C ARG A 188 -24.07 -9.70 -45.11
N LEU A 189 -23.72 -8.48 -44.71
CA LEU A 189 -24.36 -7.27 -45.21
C LEU A 189 -24.23 -7.13 -46.73
N ALA A 190 -23.05 -7.43 -47.28
CA ALA A 190 -22.85 -7.47 -48.72
C ALA A 190 -23.75 -8.50 -49.42
N SER A 191 -23.77 -9.75 -48.93
CA SER A 191 -24.66 -10.79 -49.47
C SER A 191 -26.15 -10.43 -49.33
N LEU A 192 -26.55 -9.81 -48.22
CA LEU A 192 -27.93 -9.36 -48.02
C LEU A 192 -28.29 -8.21 -48.96
N SER A 193 -27.36 -7.29 -49.23
CA SER A 193 -27.57 -6.21 -50.20
C SER A 193 -27.76 -6.75 -51.63
N GLU A 194 -27.01 -7.80 -51.99
CA GLU A 194 -27.17 -8.49 -53.28
C GLU A 194 -28.53 -9.21 -53.36
N LEU A 195 -28.98 -9.87 -52.28
CA LEU A 195 -30.31 -10.48 -52.21
C LEU A 195 -31.43 -9.44 -52.34
N ILE A 196 -31.31 -8.28 -51.68
CA ILE A 196 -32.26 -7.18 -51.80
C ILE A 196 -32.30 -6.67 -53.24
N GLN A 197 -31.15 -6.53 -53.90
CA GLN A 197 -31.08 -6.11 -55.30
C GLN A 197 -31.80 -7.11 -56.21
N ARG A 198 -31.46 -8.41 -56.12
CA ARG A 198 -32.11 -9.48 -56.90
C ARG A 198 -33.62 -9.52 -56.66
N GLN A 199 -34.06 -9.41 -55.40
CA GLN A 199 -35.49 -9.39 -55.07
C GLN A 199 -36.18 -8.13 -55.62
N THR A 200 -35.51 -6.98 -55.63
CA THR A 200 -36.04 -5.75 -56.23
C THR A 200 -36.21 -5.92 -57.75
N GLU A 201 -35.26 -6.57 -58.42
CA GLU A 201 -35.34 -6.90 -59.84
C GLU A 201 -36.53 -7.84 -60.13
N HIS A 202 -36.77 -8.86 -59.29
CA HIS A 202 -37.95 -9.74 -59.42
C HIS A 202 -39.26 -8.99 -59.25
N ASN A 203 -39.33 -8.06 -58.29
CA ASN A 203 -40.52 -7.25 -58.07
C ASN A 203 -40.78 -6.33 -59.27
N GLN A 204 -39.75 -5.66 -59.81
CA GLN A 204 -39.87 -4.81 -61.00
C GLN A 204 -40.26 -5.61 -62.26
N ALA A 205 -39.71 -6.82 -62.43
CA ALA A 205 -40.10 -7.71 -63.51
C ALA A 205 -41.58 -8.11 -63.40
N SER A 206 -42.04 -8.40 -62.18
CA SER A 206 -43.44 -8.73 -61.90
C SER A 206 -44.36 -7.52 -62.13
N GLU A 207 -43.97 -6.32 -61.73
CA GLU A 207 -44.73 -5.09 -62.01
C GLU A 207 -44.93 -4.87 -63.52
N LYS A 208 -43.86 -5.06 -64.30
CA LYS A 208 -43.92 -4.95 -65.77
C LYS A 208 -44.81 -6.01 -66.40
N MET A 209 -44.79 -7.25 -65.89
CA MET A 209 -45.56 -8.37 -66.45
C MET A 209 -47.05 -8.31 -66.08
N PHE A 210 -47.39 -7.81 -64.89
CA PHE A 210 -48.75 -7.92 -64.34
C PHE A 210 -49.46 -6.57 -64.19
N GLY A 211 -48.80 -5.46 -64.51
CA GLY A 211 -49.41 -4.13 -64.45
C GLY A 211 -49.81 -3.72 -63.02
N VAL A 212 -49.17 -4.30 -62.01
CA VAL A 212 -49.44 -4.03 -60.60
C VAL A 212 -48.70 -2.76 -60.20
N THR A 213 -49.43 -1.76 -59.72
CA THR A 213 -48.82 -0.55 -59.17
C THR A 213 -48.29 -0.79 -57.76
N PRO A 214 -47.06 -0.39 -57.44
CA PRO A 214 -46.51 -0.54 -56.09
C PRO A 214 -47.34 0.25 -55.08
N VAL A 215 -47.68 -0.40 -53.96
CA VAL A 215 -48.26 0.27 -52.79
C VAL A 215 -47.15 1.12 -52.15
N GLU A 216 -47.45 2.39 -51.86
CA GLU A 216 -46.47 3.35 -51.30
C GLU A 216 -45.73 2.76 -50.08
N GLU A 217 -44.41 2.92 -50.07
CA GLU A 217 -43.47 2.26 -49.16
C GLU A 217 -43.57 2.73 -47.68
N ASN A 218 -44.40 3.74 -47.41
CA ASN A 218 -44.50 4.42 -46.10
C ASN A 218 -45.67 3.95 -45.21
N ALA A 219 -46.43 2.93 -45.59
CA ALA A 219 -47.51 2.42 -44.75
C ALA A 219 -46.96 1.57 -43.58
N ASP A 220 -47.46 1.81 -42.37
CA ASP A 220 -47.13 1.04 -41.15
C ASP A 220 -47.25 -0.48 -41.38
N ASP A 221 -46.40 -1.27 -40.70
CA ASP A 221 -46.24 -2.73 -40.87
C ASP A 221 -47.57 -3.51 -40.85
N SER A 222 -48.60 -3.03 -40.13
CA SER A 222 -49.95 -3.63 -40.09
C SER A 222 -50.85 -3.19 -41.27
N ALA A 223 -50.90 -1.90 -41.58
CA ALA A 223 -51.69 -1.34 -42.68
C ALA A 223 -51.19 -1.83 -44.04
N ALA A 224 -49.88 -2.09 -44.15
CA ALA A 224 -49.27 -2.54 -45.38
C ALA A 224 -49.58 -4.02 -45.69
N ALA A 225 -49.79 -4.87 -44.68
CA ALA A 225 -50.21 -6.27 -44.90
C ALA A 225 -51.67 -6.35 -45.40
N ASP A 226 -52.54 -5.50 -44.85
CA ASP A 226 -53.94 -5.39 -45.29
C ASP A 226 -54.04 -4.76 -46.69
N ALA A 227 -53.23 -3.74 -46.98
CA ALA A 227 -53.17 -3.11 -48.31
C ALA A 227 -52.59 -4.06 -49.38
N LEU A 228 -51.61 -4.91 -49.03
CA LEU A 228 -51.06 -5.94 -49.92
C LEU A 228 -52.09 -7.02 -50.26
N SER A 229 -53.03 -7.29 -49.35
CA SER A 229 -54.13 -8.25 -49.57
C SER A 229 -55.30 -7.65 -50.37
N ALA A 230 -55.42 -6.32 -50.37
CA ALA A 230 -56.47 -5.55 -51.06
C ALA A 230 -56.07 -5.06 -52.47
N LEU A 231 -54.88 -5.45 -52.94
CA LEU A 231 -54.34 -5.10 -54.26
C LEU A 231 -55.25 -5.66 -55.36
N ASN A 232 -56.17 -4.82 -55.86
CA ASN A 232 -57.10 -5.17 -56.92
C ASN A 232 -56.45 -4.84 -58.27
N VAL A 233 -56.20 -5.87 -59.10
CA VAL A 233 -55.62 -5.75 -60.45
C VAL A 233 -56.63 -5.06 -61.36
N GLN A 234 -56.62 -3.72 -61.40
CA GLN A 234 -57.58 -2.92 -62.17
C GLN A 234 -57.06 -2.46 -63.54
N THR A 235 -55.84 -2.83 -63.92
CA THR A 235 -55.23 -2.50 -65.21
C THR A 235 -55.06 -3.78 -66.02
N GLU A 236 -55.84 -3.92 -67.10
CA GLU A 236 -55.59 -4.99 -68.07
C GLU A 236 -54.17 -4.82 -68.64
N PRO A 237 -53.28 -5.83 -68.51
CA PRO A 237 -51.92 -5.73 -69.00
C PRO A 237 -51.93 -5.56 -70.52
N THR A 238 -51.13 -4.61 -71.03
CA THR A 238 -51.04 -4.28 -72.45
C THR A 238 -50.56 -5.44 -73.33
N GLU A 239 -49.89 -6.44 -72.75
CA GLU A 239 -49.55 -7.72 -73.38
C GLU A 239 -49.63 -8.84 -72.33
N LYS A 240 -50.22 -10.00 -72.67
CA LYS A 240 -50.21 -11.16 -71.78
C LYS A 240 -48.77 -11.69 -71.66
N PRO A 241 -48.20 -11.81 -70.45
CA PRO A 241 -46.85 -12.33 -70.28
C PRO A 241 -46.76 -13.75 -70.84
N SER A 242 -45.66 -14.05 -71.53
CA SER A 242 -45.48 -15.37 -72.12
C SER A 242 -45.19 -16.40 -71.02
N ALA A 243 -45.55 -17.67 -71.25
CA ALA A 243 -45.26 -18.73 -70.29
C ALA A 243 -43.75 -18.86 -69.99
N SER A 244 -42.88 -18.54 -70.95
CA SER A 244 -41.42 -18.52 -70.75
C SER A 244 -40.95 -17.42 -69.80
N ASP A 245 -41.59 -16.25 -69.81
CA ASP A 245 -41.21 -15.14 -68.92
C ASP A 245 -41.52 -15.50 -67.46
N ILE A 246 -42.69 -16.10 -67.22
CA ILE A 246 -43.10 -16.59 -65.89
C ILE A 246 -42.15 -17.68 -65.39
N ASP A 247 -41.77 -18.63 -66.25
CA ASP A 247 -40.83 -19.70 -65.91
C ASP A 247 -39.43 -19.16 -65.57
N SER A 248 -38.95 -18.14 -66.30
CA SER A 248 -37.66 -17.51 -66.04
C SER A 248 -37.63 -16.78 -64.70
N LEU A 249 -38.71 -16.06 -64.38
CA LEU A 249 -38.88 -15.35 -63.11
C LEU A 249 -38.97 -16.34 -61.93
N ALA A 250 -39.70 -17.45 -62.11
CA ALA A 250 -39.81 -18.49 -61.09
C ALA A 250 -38.44 -19.12 -60.77
N LYS A 251 -37.63 -19.40 -61.78
CA LYS A 251 -36.25 -19.91 -61.60
C LYS A 251 -35.36 -18.89 -60.90
N ALA A 252 -35.40 -17.62 -61.32
CA ALA A 252 -34.59 -16.57 -60.70
C ALA A 252 -34.98 -16.30 -59.23
N GLN A 253 -36.28 -16.39 -58.91
CA GLN A 253 -36.81 -16.33 -57.55
C GLN A 253 -36.33 -17.52 -56.71
N GLN A 254 -36.31 -18.73 -57.29
CA GLN A 254 -35.80 -19.94 -56.63
C GLN A 254 -34.30 -19.85 -56.33
N GLU A 255 -33.49 -19.33 -57.26
CA GLU A 255 -32.06 -19.11 -57.06
C GLU A 255 -31.79 -18.09 -55.94
N THR A 256 -32.58 -17.02 -55.91
CA THR A 256 -32.52 -16.00 -54.84
C THR A 256 -32.86 -16.61 -53.48
N ARG A 257 -33.88 -17.48 -53.43
CA ARG A 257 -34.23 -18.25 -52.23
C ARG A 257 -33.11 -19.20 -51.79
N GLN A 258 -32.41 -19.85 -52.72
CA GLN A 258 -31.28 -20.72 -52.37
C GLN A 258 -30.11 -19.92 -51.80
N SER A 259 -29.86 -18.73 -52.36
CA SER A 259 -28.84 -17.80 -51.88
C SER A 259 -29.16 -17.18 -50.50
N SER A 260 -30.44 -17.15 -50.08
CA SER A 260 -30.81 -16.66 -48.74
C SER A 260 -30.54 -17.67 -47.62
N LYS A 261 -30.54 -18.98 -47.90
CA LYS A 261 -30.42 -20.05 -46.89
C LYS A 261 -29.25 -19.89 -45.92
N PRO A 262 -28.01 -19.54 -46.35
CA PRO A 262 -26.88 -19.38 -45.45
C PRO A 262 -27.03 -18.24 -44.42
N LEU A 263 -27.92 -17.28 -44.66
CA LEU A 263 -28.14 -16.12 -43.78
C LEU A 263 -29.29 -16.34 -42.78
N GLU A 264 -30.12 -17.36 -43.00
CA GLU A 264 -31.31 -17.65 -42.19
C GLU A 264 -30.98 -18.19 -40.80
N GLU A 265 -29.86 -18.91 -40.67
CA GLU A 265 -29.46 -19.56 -39.42
C GLU A 265 -29.23 -18.55 -38.28
N LYS A 266 -28.86 -17.31 -38.61
CA LYS A 266 -28.51 -16.28 -37.62
C LYS A 266 -29.52 -15.13 -37.53
N THR A 267 -30.47 -15.04 -38.45
CA THR A 267 -31.39 -13.90 -38.53
C THR A 267 -32.82 -14.38 -38.81
N PRO A 268 -33.71 -14.42 -37.80
CA PRO A 268 -35.07 -14.98 -37.97
C PRO A 268 -35.89 -14.22 -39.01
N VAL A 269 -35.67 -12.91 -39.15
CA VAL A 269 -36.32 -12.06 -40.15
C VAL A 269 -35.99 -12.50 -41.58
N ILE A 270 -34.77 -12.98 -41.83
CA ILE A 270 -34.37 -13.49 -43.15
C ILE A 270 -35.05 -14.85 -43.43
N ALA A 271 -35.23 -15.69 -42.41
CA ALA A 271 -35.96 -16.96 -42.56
C ALA A 271 -37.44 -16.73 -42.92
N GLU A 272 -38.07 -15.70 -42.34
CA GLU A 272 -39.42 -15.29 -42.71
C GLU A 272 -39.49 -14.71 -44.13
N ALA A 273 -38.48 -13.95 -44.56
CA ALA A 273 -38.35 -13.52 -45.94
C ALA A 273 -38.23 -14.73 -46.89
N GLY A 274 -37.43 -15.73 -46.52
CA GLY A 274 -37.27 -16.99 -47.26
C GLY A 274 -38.59 -17.75 -47.44
N LYS A 275 -39.43 -17.85 -46.40
CA LYS A 275 -40.77 -18.45 -46.50
C LYS A 275 -41.69 -17.72 -47.47
N ASN A 276 -41.61 -16.38 -47.50
CA ASN A 276 -42.39 -15.58 -48.46
C ASN A 276 -41.87 -15.75 -49.89
N MET A 277 -40.55 -15.84 -50.09
CA MET A 277 -39.99 -16.18 -51.40
C MET A 277 -40.45 -17.57 -51.86
N GLU A 278 -40.45 -18.59 -50.99
CA GLU A 278 -40.94 -19.93 -51.31
C GLU A 278 -42.39 -19.89 -51.83
N ARG A 279 -43.29 -19.24 -51.08
CA ARG A 279 -44.69 -19.04 -51.48
C ARG A 279 -44.81 -18.30 -52.81
N ALA A 280 -43.99 -17.27 -53.04
CA ALA A 280 -43.96 -16.57 -54.33
C ALA A 280 -43.59 -17.54 -55.47
N THR A 281 -42.57 -18.37 -55.30
CA THR A 281 -42.16 -19.39 -56.28
C THR A 281 -43.29 -20.40 -56.56
N GLU A 282 -44.00 -20.87 -55.53
CA GLU A 282 -45.13 -21.79 -55.67
C GLU A 282 -46.27 -21.18 -56.50
N GLN A 283 -46.59 -19.90 -56.28
CA GLN A 283 -47.62 -19.18 -57.03
C GLN A 283 -47.22 -18.88 -58.49
N LEU A 284 -45.95 -18.54 -58.74
CA LEU A 284 -45.42 -18.37 -60.10
C LEU A 284 -45.52 -19.68 -60.91
N ASN A 285 -45.20 -20.82 -60.29
CA ASN A 285 -45.32 -22.14 -60.92
C ASN A 285 -46.80 -22.60 -61.06
N GLY A 286 -47.69 -22.13 -60.19
CA GLY A 286 -49.10 -22.53 -60.11
C GLY A 286 -50.05 -21.83 -61.09
N THR A 287 -49.54 -21.13 -62.11
CA THR A 287 -50.31 -20.30 -63.08
C THR A 287 -51.10 -19.13 -62.49
N ARG A 288 -50.79 -18.72 -61.24
CA ARG A 288 -51.38 -17.55 -60.58
C ARG A 288 -50.30 -16.50 -60.25
N PRO A 289 -49.65 -15.93 -61.25
CA PRO A 289 -48.51 -15.06 -61.02
C PRO A 289 -48.89 -13.73 -60.34
N SER A 290 -50.16 -13.30 -60.43
CA SER A 290 -50.67 -12.15 -59.67
C SER A 290 -50.58 -12.35 -58.15
N ASP A 291 -50.74 -13.60 -57.68
CA ASP A 291 -50.76 -13.94 -56.26
C ASP A 291 -49.34 -14.07 -55.68
N ALA A 292 -48.32 -14.12 -56.54
CA ALA A 292 -46.91 -14.18 -56.13
C ALA A 292 -46.38 -12.82 -55.66
N TYR A 293 -46.85 -11.73 -56.27
CA TYR A 293 -46.33 -10.38 -56.06
C TYR A 293 -46.43 -9.89 -54.59
N PRO A 294 -47.53 -10.09 -53.85
CA PRO A 294 -47.61 -9.71 -52.45
C PRO A 294 -46.55 -10.38 -51.57
N HIS A 295 -46.28 -11.67 -51.83
CA HIS A 295 -45.26 -12.43 -51.11
C HIS A 295 -43.84 -11.94 -51.46
N GLN A 296 -43.57 -11.60 -52.72
CA GLN A 296 -42.30 -11.01 -53.14
C GLN A 296 -42.05 -9.64 -52.49
N MET A 297 -43.08 -8.79 -52.41
CA MET A 297 -43.03 -7.49 -51.71
C MET A 297 -42.79 -7.65 -50.22
N GLN A 298 -43.48 -8.60 -49.57
CA GLN A 298 -43.27 -8.89 -48.15
C GLN A 298 -41.86 -9.42 -47.89
N ALA A 299 -41.34 -10.30 -48.75
CA ALA A 299 -39.96 -10.77 -48.66
C ALA A 299 -38.95 -9.61 -48.78
N LEU A 300 -39.14 -8.71 -49.75
CA LEU A 300 -38.28 -7.53 -49.92
C LEU A 300 -38.30 -6.63 -48.68
N ARG A 301 -39.48 -6.36 -48.10
CA ARG A 301 -39.60 -5.55 -46.88
C ARG A 301 -38.85 -6.18 -45.71
N LEU A 302 -39.01 -7.48 -45.49
CA LEU A 302 -38.32 -8.21 -44.42
C LEU A 302 -36.80 -8.21 -44.62
N LEU A 303 -36.31 -8.38 -45.86
CA LEU A 303 -34.88 -8.27 -46.16
C LEU A 303 -34.34 -6.86 -45.89
N LYS A 304 -35.04 -5.80 -46.30
CA LYS A 304 -34.64 -4.40 -46.01
C LYS A 304 -34.58 -4.15 -44.50
N LYS A 305 -35.59 -4.61 -43.75
CA LYS A 305 -35.61 -4.52 -42.27
C LYS A 305 -34.42 -5.25 -41.64
N ALA A 306 -34.08 -6.45 -42.13
CA ALA A 306 -32.91 -7.19 -41.66
C ALA A 306 -31.60 -6.44 -41.97
N ARG A 307 -31.48 -5.83 -43.15
CA ARG A 307 -30.31 -5.03 -43.53
C ARG A 307 -30.16 -3.81 -42.63
N ASP A 308 -31.24 -3.08 -42.38
CA ASP A 308 -31.18 -1.87 -41.57
C ASP A 308 -30.81 -2.22 -40.10
N ALA A 309 -31.28 -3.35 -39.58
CA ALA A 309 -30.86 -3.87 -38.28
C ALA A 309 -29.37 -4.25 -38.24
N MET A 310 -28.88 -4.99 -39.24
CA MET A 310 -27.45 -5.34 -39.34
C MET A 310 -26.56 -4.10 -39.56
N GLN A 311 -27.05 -3.08 -40.25
CA GLN A 311 -26.32 -1.81 -40.41
C GLN A 311 -26.27 -1.01 -39.11
N ALA A 312 -27.33 -1.06 -38.28
CA ALA A 312 -27.30 -0.47 -36.95
C ALA A 312 -26.27 -1.18 -36.07
N GLU A 313 -26.26 -2.52 -36.07
CA GLU A 313 -25.25 -3.33 -35.36
C GLU A 313 -23.82 -3.03 -35.86
N GLU A 314 -23.62 -2.90 -37.18
CA GLU A 314 -22.31 -2.51 -37.74
C GLU A 314 -21.85 -1.16 -37.20
N ARG A 315 -22.72 -0.16 -37.15
CA ARG A 315 -22.39 1.18 -36.61
C ARG A 315 -22.05 1.13 -35.12
N GLU A 316 -22.83 0.38 -34.33
CA GLU A 316 -22.55 0.19 -32.91
C GLU A 316 -21.18 -0.46 -32.68
N LEU A 317 -20.85 -1.49 -33.46
CA LEU A 317 -19.54 -2.14 -33.41
C LEU A 317 -18.41 -1.20 -33.87
N GLU A 318 -18.62 -0.42 -34.95
CA GLU A 318 -17.66 0.58 -35.44
C GLU A 318 -17.37 1.68 -34.40
N ASP A 319 -18.41 2.16 -33.73
CA ASP A 319 -18.28 3.15 -32.65
C ASP A 319 -17.53 2.57 -31.44
N ALA A 320 -17.79 1.29 -31.11
CA ALA A 320 -17.09 0.58 -30.03
C ALA A 320 -15.60 0.38 -30.32
N ILE A 321 -15.21 0.21 -31.59
CA ILE A 321 -13.80 0.10 -32.02
C ILE A 321 -13.24 1.42 -32.59
N SER A 322 -13.87 2.54 -32.25
CA SER A 322 -13.47 3.85 -32.77
C SER A 322 -12.07 4.27 -32.32
N GLU A 323 -11.40 5.11 -33.12
CA GLU A 323 -10.09 5.69 -32.80
C GLU A 323 -10.08 6.34 -31.42
N ARG A 324 -11.16 7.04 -31.07
CA ARG A 324 -11.29 7.69 -29.76
C ARG A 324 -11.20 6.67 -28.63
N LYS A 325 -11.88 5.52 -28.76
CA LYS A 325 -11.85 4.47 -27.75
C LYS A 325 -10.45 3.88 -27.59
N PHE A 326 -9.75 3.63 -28.69
CA PHE A 326 -8.35 3.17 -28.66
C PHE A 326 -7.40 4.21 -28.07
N GLN A 327 -7.61 5.51 -28.30
CA GLN A 327 -6.84 6.57 -27.67
C GLN A 327 -7.07 6.64 -26.16
N GLU A 328 -8.31 6.45 -25.71
CA GLU A 328 -8.65 6.35 -24.29
C GLU A 328 -7.96 5.14 -23.64
N MET A 329 -8.09 3.94 -24.23
CA MET A 329 -7.42 2.72 -23.73
C MET A 329 -5.90 2.89 -23.70
N ARG A 330 -5.30 3.48 -24.74
CA ARG A 330 -3.85 3.76 -24.77
C ARG A 330 -3.42 4.73 -23.67
N ARG A 331 -4.26 5.72 -23.35
CA ARG A 331 -3.98 6.68 -22.27
C ARG A 331 -4.04 5.99 -20.91
N ASP A 332 -5.02 5.13 -20.69
CA ASP A 332 -5.17 4.34 -19.47
C ASP A 332 -3.92 3.45 -19.29
N GLN A 333 -3.56 2.67 -20.32
CA GLN A 333 -2.34 1.85 -20.35
C GLN A 333 -1.08 2.65 -20.03
N SER A 334 -0.95 3.87 -20.58
CA SER A 334 0.21 4.72 -20.31
C SER A 334 0.26 5.24 -18.87
N ASN A 335 -0.90 5.46 -18.25
CA ASN A 335 -0.97 5.81 -16.83
C ASN A 335 -0.62 4.59 -15.96
N ASN A 336 -1.06 3.39 -16.33
CA ASN A 336 -0.71 2.17 -15.61
C ASN A 336 0.80 1.86 -15.70
N ARG A 337 1.40 2.04 -16.88
CA ARG A 337 2.87 1.94 -17.05
C ARG A 337 3.61 2.93 -16.15
N LYS A 338 3.22 4.20 -16.13
CA LYS A 338 3.85 5.21 -15.24
C LYS A 338 3.74 4.84 -13.77
N THR A 339 2.61 4.26 -13.36
CA THR A 339 2.43 3.75 -11.99
C THR A 339 3.40 2.61 -11.71
N THR A 340 3.54 1.67 -12.64
CA THR A 340 4.50 0.55 -12.57
C THR A 340 5.95 1.04 -12.51
N ASP A 341 6.32 2.04 -13.30
CA ASP A 341 7.64 2.68 -13.25
C ASP A 341 7.89 3.34 -11.89
N GLY A 342 6.90 4.04 -11.33
CA GLY A 342 6.99 4.63 -10.00
C GLY A 342 7.14 3.59 -8.88
N ILE A 343 6.48 2.43 -9.00
CA ILE A 343 6.69 1.28 -8.10
C ILE A 343 8.13 0.75 -8.25
N SER A 344 8.64 0.67 -9.48
CA SER A 344 10.00 0.21 -9.76
C SER A 344 11.06 1.15 -9.15
N GLU A 345 10.87 2.47 -9.27
CA GLU A 345 11.75 3.48 -8.66
C GLU A 345 11.74 3.38 -7.12
N ALA A 346 10.56 3.25 -6.52
CA ALA A 346 10.45 3.06 -5.07
C ALA A 346 11.07 1.72 -4.62
N ALA A 347 10.99 0.67 -5.43
CA ALA A 347 11.68 -0.60 -5.17
C ALA A 347 13.21 -0.50 -5.23
N VAL A 348 13.79 0.53 -5.84
CA VAL A 348 15.25 0.81 -5.76
C VAL A 348 15.67 1.13 -4.34
N GLN A 349 14.81 1.82 -3.57
CA GLN A 349 15.08 2.17 -2.17
C GLN A 349 15.17 0.93 -1.26
N LEU A 350 14.63 -0.21 -1.70
CA LEU A 350 14.75 -1.49 -1.00
C LEU A 350 16.09 -2.20 -1.23
N GLY A 351 17.00 -1.67 -2.07
CA GLY A 351 18.29 -2.30 -2.36
C GLY A 351 18.15 -3.72 -2.93
N ASP A 352 18.90 -4.67 -2.36
CA ASP A 352 18.92 -6.07 -2.80
C ASP A 352 17.57 -6.78 -2.66
N SER A 353 16.79 -6.49 -1.61
CA SER A 353 15.45 -7.09 -1.43
C SER A 353 14.44 -6.64 -2.50
N GLY A 354 14.68 -5.51 -3.17
CA GLY A 354 13.88 -5.04 -4.30
C GLY A 354 14.44 -5.46 -5.66
N ALA A 355 15.66 -5.99 -5.75
CA ALA A 355 16.32 -6.27 -7.03
C ALA A 355 15.55 -7.31 -7.87
N ALA A 356 15.06 -8.37 -7.22
CA ALA A 356 14.37 -9.46 -7.91
C ALA A 356 12.97 -9.05 -8.42
N SER A 357 12.27 -8.15 -7.71
CA SER A 357 10.99 -7.58 -8.15
C SER A 357 11.20 -6.51 -9.24
N ARG A 358 12.27 -5.71 -9.17
CA ARG A 358 12.59 -4.70 -10.19
C ARG A 358 12.77 -5.28 -11.58
N ALA A 359 13.39 -6.45 -11.70
CA ALA A 359 13.55 -7.13 -12.99
C ALA A 359 12.20 -7.50 -13.62
N GLU A 360 11.24 -7.97 -12.83
CA GLU A 360 9.89 -8.30 -13.34
C GLU A 360 9.04 -7.04 -13.58
N LEU A 361 9.18 -6.01 -12.75
CA LEU A 361 8.54 -4.70 -12.99
C LEU A 361 9.01 -4.07 -14.31
N ALA A 362 10.30 -4.18 -14.63
CA ALA A 362 10.84 -3.69 -15.90
C ALA A 362 10.27 -4.47 -17.11
N LYS A 363 10.08 -5.79 -16.98
CA LYS A 363 9.40 -6.59 -18.02
C LYS A 363 7.93 -6.20 -18.16
N ALA A 364 7.22 -6.03 -17.05
CA ALA A 364 5.84 -5.56 -17.07
C ALA A 364 5.72 -4.21 -17.79
N ALA A 365 6.57 -3.24 -17.44
CA ALA A 365 6.58 -1.93 -18.11
C ALA A 365 6.89 -2.01 -19.61
N ALA A 366 7.78 -2.92 -20.03
CA ALA A 366 8.07 -3.17 -21.44
C ALA A 366 6.87 -3.78 -22.19
N ASN A 367 6.16 -4.72 -21.57
CA ASN A 367 4.97 -5.33 -22.13
C ASN A 367 3.80 -4.33 -22.22
N MET A 368 3.60 -3.50 -21.19
CA MET A 368 2.64 -2.38 -21.22
C MET A 368 2.97 -1.38 -22.34
N MET A 369 4.25 -1.10 -22.60
CA MET A 369 4.67 -0.24 -23.71
C MET A 369 4.34 -0.88 -25.08
N SER A 370 4.49 -2.19 -25.23
CA SER A 370 4.06 -2.92 -26.43
C SER A 370 2.54 -2.86 -26.59
N ALA A 371 1.78 -3.02 -25.50
CA ALA A 371 0.33 -2.87 -25.49
C ALA A 371 -0.09 -1.46 -25.95
N GLU A 372 0.56 -0.40 -25.44
CA GLU A 372 0.31 0.98 -25.91
C GLU A 372 0.54 1.13 -27.42
N GLY A 373 1.56 0.48 -27.97
CA GLY A 373 1.87 0.48 -29.40
C GLY A 373 0.80 -0.26 -30.23
N SER A 374 0.37 -1.42 -29.76
CA SER A 374 -0.70 -2.21 -30.37
C SER A 374 -2.05 -1.48 -30.33
N LEU A 375 -2.40 -0.85 -29.21
CA LEU A 375 -3.59 -0.01 -29.08
C LEU A 375 -3.51 1.21 -30.01
N GLY A 376 -2.35 1.84 -30.12
CA GLY A 376 -2.11 2.93 -31.08
C GLY A 376 -2.22 2.51 -32.55
N SER A 377 -2.01 1.22 -32.83
CA SER A 377 -2.16 0.62 -34.16
C SER A 377 -3.54 -0.03 -34.39
N ARG A 378 -4.47 0.10 -33.41
CA ARG A 378 -5.79 -0.55 -33.41
C ARG A 378 -5.75 -2.07 -33.55
N LEU A 379 -4.77 -2.70 -32.90
CA LEU A 379 -4.61 -4.16 -32.85
C LEU A 379 -4.98 -4.66 -31.45
N PRO A 380 -6.29 -4.79 -31.13
CA PRO A 380 -6.74 -5.15 -29.78
C PRO A 380 -6.22 -6.53 -29.33
N TYR A 381 -6.13 -7.51 -30.24
CA TYR A 381 -5.55 -8.83 -29.94
C TYR A 381 -4.10 -8.76 -29.47
N ALA A 382 -3.24 -8.06 -30.22
CA ALA A 382 -1.84 -7.93 -29.87
C ALA A 382 -1.63 -7.09 -28.59
N ALA A 383 -2.57 -6.19 -28.29
CA ALA A 383 -2.59 -5.46 -27.03
C ALA A 383 -2.93 -6.38 -25.86
N ALA A 384 -4.00 -7.18 -25.98
CA ALA A 384 -4.42 -8.14 -24.97
C ALA A 384 -3.30 -9.15 -24.63
N ASP A 385 -2.64 -9.73 -25.63
CA ASP A 385 -1.51 -10.64 -25.42
C ASP A 385 -0.36 -9.97 -24.63
N SER A 386 -0.05 -8.70 -24.95
CA SER A 386 0.99 -7.95 -24.24
C SER A 386 0.56 -7.60 -22.80
N GLN A 387 -0.72 -7.28 -22.58
CA GLN A 387 -1.28 -7.01 -21.26
C GLN A 387 -1.25 -8.28 -20.39
N ASP A 388 -1.46 -9.46 -20.96
CA ASP A 388 -1.33 -10.75 -20.26
C ASP A 388 0.07 -10.97 -19.72
N ASP A 389 1.07 -10.81 -20.57
CA ASP A 389 2.48 -10.94 -20.17
C ASP A 389 2.86 -9.88 -19.12
N ALA A 390 2.23 -8.69 -19.16
CA ALA A 390 2.40 -7.65 -18.15
C ALA A 390 1.78 -8.07 -16.80
N VAL A 391 0.55 -8.57 -16.78
CA VAL A 391 -0.13 -9.09 -15.57
C VAL A 391 0.68 -10.22 -14.93
N GLU A 392 1.17 -11.18 -15.71
CA GLU A 392 2.01 -12.26 -15.21
C GLU A 392 3.29 -11.73 -14.56
N SER A 393 3.96 -10.80 -15.22
CA SER A 393 5.18 -10.15 -14.70
C SER A 393 4.92 -9.38 -13.41
N LEU A 394 3.80 -8.64 -13.31
CA LEU A 394 3.39 -7.95 -12.08
C LEU A 394 3.10 -8.94 -10.94
N LYS A 395 2.38 -10.04 -11.21
CA LYS A 395 2.11 -11.10 -10.22
C LYS A 395 3.39 -11.76 -9.72
N LEU A 396 4.36 -12.01 -10.60
CA LEU A 396 5.69 -12.51 -10.23
C LEU A 396 6.46 -11.49 -9.39
N ALA A 397 6.43 -10.20 -9.75
CA ALA A 397 7.05 -9.13 -8.96
C ALA A 397 6.48 -9.08 -7.54
N ARG A 398 5.14 -9.14 -7.42
CA ARG A 398 4.42 -9.19 -6.15
C ARG A 398 4.82 -10.40 -5.31
N ALA A 399 4.85 -11.60 -5.91
CA ALA A 399 5.22 -12.82 -5.19
C ALA A 399 6.65 -12.76 -4.64
N LYS A 400 7.60 -12.23 -5.42
CA LYS A 400 8.99 -12.03 -4.98
C LYS A 400 9.08 -11.02 -3.83
N LEU A 401 8.38 -9.89 -3.94
CA LEU A 401 8.38 -8.86 -2.91
C LEU A 401 7.72 -9.35 -1.61
N ALA A 402 6.62 -10.10 -1.73
CA ALA A 402 5.94 -10.72 -0.59
C ALA A 402 6.86 -11.71 0.14
N ALA A 403 7.58 -12.57 -0.60
CA ALA A 403 8.53 -13.52 -0.02
C ALA A 403 9.69 -12.82 0.72
N GLU A 404 10.23 -11.72 0.17
CA GLU A 404 11.23 -10.92 0.87
C GLU A 404 10.66 -10.22 2.11
N SER A 405 9.41 -9.74 2.04
CA SER A 405 8.75 -9.10 3.19
C SER A 405 8.55 -10.09 4.33
N GLU A 406 8.18 -11.34 4.02
CA GLU A 406 8.00 -12.40 5.00
C GLU A 406 9.33 -12.81 5.64
N LYS A 407 10.42 -12.90 4.85
CA LYS A 407 11.77 -13.15 5.37
C LYS A 407 12.20 -12.05 6.35
N LEU A 408 11.99 -10.78 6.00
CA LEU A 408 12.33 -9.65 6.87
C LEU A 408 11.49 -9.67 8.15
N LEU A 409 10.17 -9.90 8.01
CA LEU A 409 9.25 -10.00 9.13
C LEU A 409 9.65 -11.14 10.08
N ASN A 410 10.05 -12.30 9.56
CA ASN A 410 10.50 -13.42 10.39
C ASN A 410 11.81 -13.13 11.15
N ARG A 411 12.72 -12.33 10.58
CA ARG A 411 13.92 -11.85 11.30
C ARG A 411 13.53 -10.87 12.40
N LEU A 412 12.67 -9.90 12.07
CA LEU A 412 12.15 -8.90 13.01
C LEU A 412 11.42 -9.56 14.19
N ARG A 413 10.58 -10.57 13.95
CA ARG A 413 9.87 -11.30 15.03
C ARG A 413 10.83 -11.92 16.04
N ALA A 414 11.95 -12.49 15.59
CA ALA A 414 12.93 -13.10 16.48
C ALA A 414 13.61 -12.04 17.37
N GLU A 415 13.97 -10.90 16.76
CA GLU A 415 14.57 -9.79 17.48
C GLU A 415 13.59 -9.13 18.44
N ILE A 416 12.33 -8.95 18.04
CA ILE A 416 11.28 -8.38 18.88
C ILE A 416 10.98 -9.28 20.04
N LYS A 417 10.92 -10.60 19.83
CA LYS A 417 10.76 -11.54 20.93
C LYS A 417 11.87 -11.32 21.96
N LYS A 418 13.12 -11.25 21.53
CA LYS A 418 14.27 -11.02 22.42
C LYS A 418 14.14 -9.69 23.17
N ARG A 419 13.89 -8.59 22.45
CA ARG A 419 13.75 -7.24 23.04
C ARG A 419 12.55 -7.12 23.96
N THR A 420 11.45 -7.78 23.64
CA THR A 420 10.24 -7.79 24.48
C THR A 420 10.51 -8.58 25.75
N ILE A 421 11.20 -9.72 25.68
CA ILE A 421 11.65 -10.45 26.87
C ILE A 421 12.56 -9.57 27.75
N GLU A 422 13.57 -8.93 27.16
CA GLU A 422 14.48 -8.04 27.88
C GLU A 422 13.74 -6.85 28.53
N GLY A 423 12.80 -6.24 27.80
CA GLY A 423 12.00 -5.13 28.31
C GLY A 423 11.02 -5.56 29.41
N ILE A 424 10.38 -6.73 29.30
CA ILE A 424 9.53 -7.29 30.36
C ILE A 424 10.36 -7.59 31.61
N VAL A 425 11.57 -8.15 31.46
CA VAL A 425 12.49 -8.38 32.59
C VAL A 425 12.87 -7.07 33.26
N GLN A 426 13.22 -6.03 32.48
CA GLN A 426 13.53 -4.71 33.02
C GLN A 426 12.34 -4.08 33.75
N MET A 427 11.12 -4.23 33.21
CA MET A 427 9.89 -3.80 33.85
C MET A 427 9.65 -4.55 35.16
N LEU A 428 9.85 -5.87 35.18
CA LEU A 428 9.65 -6.70 36.37
C LEU A 428 10.65 -6.36 37.47
N GLU A 429 11.94 -6.28 37.15
CA GLU A 429 12.98 -5.88 38.11
C GLU A 429 12.73 -4.48 38.66
N GLY A 430 12.35 -3.53 37.79
CA GLY A 430 11.96 -2.19 38.19
C GLY A 430 10.77 -2.18 39.14
N GLN A 431 9.72 -2.93 38.82
CA GLN A 431 8.51 -3.01 39.64
C GLN A 431 8.82 -3.58 41.04
N ILE A 432 9.64 -4.63 41.11
CA ILE A 432 10.06 -5.24 42.38
C ILE A 432 10.77 -4.22 43.26
N VAL A 433 11.66 -3.41 42.70
CA VAL A 433 12.38 -2.36 43.45
C VAL A 433 11.42 -1.27 43.94
N ILE A 434 10.46 -0.86 43.11
CA ILE A 434 9.45 0.14 43.47
C ILE A 434 8.58 -0.40 44.60
N ARG A 435 8.03 -1.61 44.46
CA ARG A 435 7.21 -2.26 45.50
C ARG A 435 7.93 -2.40 46.84
N GLN A 436 9.17 -2.89 46.83
CA GLN A 436 9.96 -3.02 48.07
C GLN A 436 10.15 -1.66 48.75
N SER A 437 10.31 -0.60 47.95
CA SER A 437 10.43 0.77 48.45
C SER A 437 9.10 1.29 48.98
N THR A 438 7.99 1.05 48.27
CA THR A 438 6.62 1.38 48.70
C THR A 438 6.29 0.70 50.03
N GLU A 439 6.54 -0.60 50.18
CA GLU A 439 6.34 -1.37 51.42
C GLU A 439 7.17 -0.81 52.58
N ARG A 440 8.42 -0.41 52.33
CA ARG A 440 9.31 0.14 53.36
C ARG A 440 8.90 1.55 53.79
N LEU A 441 8.42 2.37 52.86
CA LEU A 441 8.05 3.76 53.12
C LEU A 441 6.63 3.89 53.67
N GLY A 442 5.69 3.01 53.27
CA GLY A 442 4.28 3.04 53.65
C GLY A 442 4.02 3.28 55.16
N PRO A 443 4.60 2.45 56.07
CA PRO A 443 4.42 2.64 57.51
C PRO A 443 4.95 3.98 58.03
N ARG A 444 5.98 4.54 57.40
CA ARG A 444 6.66 5.78 57.80
C ARG A 444 5.93 7.05 57.37
N LEU A 445 4.95 6.95 56.46
CA LEU A 445 4.13 8.12 56.10
C LEU A 445 3.29 8.62 57.27
N LYS A 446 2.94 7.75 58.22
CA LYS A 446 2.17 8.14 59.42
C LYS A 446 2.90 9.21 60.25
N ASP A 447 4.23 9.17 60.24
CA ASP A 447 5.08 10.13 60.94
C ASP A 447 5.23 11.47 60.18
N SER A 448 4.64 11.58 58.97
CA SER A 448 4.52 12.81 58.15
C SER A 448 5.84 13.57 57.89
N ALA A 449 6.98 12.88 57.93
CA ALA A 449 8.25 13.50 57.59
C ALA A 449 8.25 13.90 56.10
N ARG A 450 8.45 15.20 55.80
CA ARG A 450 8.48 15.73 54.42
C ARG A 450 9.44 14.97 53.50
N SER A 451 10.54 14.45 54.04
CA SER A 451 11.50 13.63 53.30
C SER A 451 10.95 12.28 52.84
N VAL A 452 10.04 11.67 53.61
CA VAL A 452 9.37 10.41 53.25
C VAL A 452 8.35 10.66 52.14
N LEU A 453 7.57 11.75 52.24
CA LEU A 453 6.63 12.16 51.18
C LEU A 453 7.35 12.38 49.85
N ASN A 454 8.46 13.13 49.86
CA ASN A 454 9.26 13.35 48.65
C ASN A 454 9.83 12.05 48.07
N SER A 455 10.24 11.11 48.94
CA SER A 455 10.72 9.79 48.50
C SER A 455 9.62 8.97 47.81
N VAL A 456 8.38 9.02 48.31
CA VAL A 456 7.23 8.31 47.71
C VAL A 456 6.86 8.92 46.36
N VAL A 457 6.80 10.25 46.28
CA VAL A 457 6.54 10.95 45.00
C VAL A 457 7.65 10.68 43.98
N ALA A 458 8.90 10.51 44.42
CA ALA A 458 10.00 10.10 43.54
C ALA A 458 9.80 8.70 42.95
N LEU A 459 9.13 7.77 43.65
CA LEU A 459 8.77 6.46 43.10
C LEU A 459 7.80 6.57 41.93
N ALA A 460 6.88 7.54 41.92
CA ALA A 460 6.01 7.79 40.77
C ALA A 460 6.81 8.16 39.49
N THR A 461 7.96 8.82 39.66
CA THR A 461 8.87 9.10 38.53
C THR A 461 9.57 7.84 38.05
N ALA A 462 9.91 6.92 38.95
CA ALA A 462 10.46 5.60 38.59
C ALA A 462 9.41 4.75 37.86
N GLU A 463 8.17 4.72 38.35
CA GLU A 463 7.04 4.02 37.72
C GLU A 463 6.80 4.54 36.29
N ASN A 464 6.86 5.87 36.11
CA ASN A 464 6.73 6.49 34.80
C ASN A 464 7.80 6.01 33.79
N LYS A 465 9.01 5.68 34.24
CA LYS A 465 10.03 5.12 33.34
C LYS A 465 9.64 3.72 32.85
N LEU A 466 9.02 2.90 33.71
CA LEU A 466 8.55 1.57 33.32
C LEU A 466 7.36 1.65 32.36
N ILE A 467 6.45 2.60 32.57
CA ILE A 467 5.34 2.88 31.65
C ILE A 467 5.86 3.24 30.24
N VAL A 468 6.89 4.08 30.16
CA VAL A 468 7.50 4.45 28.87
C VAL A 468 8.11 3.22 28.17
N ILE A 469 8.74 2.32 28.91
CA ILE A 469 9.26 1.05 28.36
C ILE A 469 8.10 0.21 27.82
N GLY A 470 7.05 -0.01 28.62
CA GLY A 470 5.89 -0.82 28.23
C GLY A 470 5.13 -0.27 27.02
N ALA A 471 4.96 1.05 26.93
CA ALA A 471 4.36 1.70 25.76
C ALA A 471 5.22 1.50 24.51
N GLY A 472 6.55 1.63 24.64
CA GLY A 472 7.49 1.37 23.56
C GLY A 472 7.48 -0.08 23.07
N LEU A 473 7.39 -1.04 23.99
CA LEU A 473 7.24 -2.46 23.65
C LEU A 473 5.92 -2.73 22.91
N THR A 474 4.82 -2.19 23.42
CA THR A 474 3.49 -2.34 22.82
C THR A 474 3.51 -1.88 21.36
N ALA A 475 4.00 -0.66 21.09
CA ALA A 475 4.07 -0.11 19.75
C ALA A 475 4.89 -1.00 18.79
N ARG A 476 6.04 -1.53 19.25
CA ARG A 476 6.91 -2.43 18.44
C ARG A 476 6.23 -3.77 18.13
N VAL A 477 5.51 -4.33 19.09
CA VAL A 477 4.79 -5.60 18.94
C VAL A 477 3.63 -5.45 17.96
N GLU A 478 2.89 -4.34 18.02
CA GLU A 478 1.77 -4.08 17.11
C GLU A 478 2.22 -3.90 15.66
N GLU A 479 3.28 -3.13 15.44
CA GLU A 479 3.79 -2.85 14.11
C GLU A 479 4.23 -4.12 13.36
N THR A 480 4.73 -5.09 14.10
CA THR A 480 5.25 -6.36 13.59
C THR A 480 4.28 -7.51 13.68
N GLU A 481 3.07 -7.22 14.17
CA GLU A 481 2.01 -8.21 14.35
C GLU A 481 2.55 -9.43 15.13
N PHE A 482 3.37 -9.17 16.16
CA PHE A 482 3.98 -10.21 16.97
C PHE A 482 3.01 -10.70 18.04
N GLY A 483 2.14 -11.63 17.64
CA GLY A 483 1.14 -12.24 18.52
C GLY A 483 -0.09 -11.34 18.71
N ILE A 484 -1.27 -11.97 18.74
CA ILE A 484 -2.55 -11.24 18.76
C ILE A 484 -2.83 -10.70 20.17
N ALA A 485 -2.55 -11.50 21.21
CA ALA A 485 -2.87 -11.16 22.60
C ALA A 485 -1.81 -10.30 23.30
N LEU A 486 -0.58 -10.24 22.78
CA LEU A 486 0.53 -9.62 23.48
C LEU A 486 0.38 -8.09 23.62
N PRO A 487 -0.02 -7.32 22.58
CA PRO A 487 -0.26 -5.88 22.74
C PRO A 487 -1.28 -5.56 23.83
N ALA A 488 -2.43 -6.25 23.82
CA ALA A 488 -3.48 -6.05 24.82
C ALA A 488 -2.99 -6.39 26.24
N ALA A 489 -2.24 -7.48 26.38
CA ALA A 489 -1.63 -7.87 27.64
C ALA A 489 -0.63 -6.83 28.17
N LEU A 490 0.25 -6.29 27.31
CA LEU A 490 1.18 -5.23 27.68
C LEU A 490 0.46 -3.94 28.08
N ARG A 491 -0.59 -3.53 27.34
CA ARG A 491 -1.42 -2.36 27.70
C ARG A 491 -2.05 -2.50 29.07
N SER A 492 -2.64 -3.66 29.35
CA SER A 492 -3.25 -3.95 30.64
C SER A 492 -2.23 -3.79 31.79
N VAL A 493 -1.01 -4.31 31.61
CA VAL A 493 0.08 -4.10 32.58
C VAL A 493 0.43 -2.61 32.72
N THR A 494 0.61 -1.88 31.62
CA THR A 494 0.94 -0.44 31.69
C THR A 494 -0.16 0.39 32.33
N ASP A 495 -1.44 0.05 32.13
CA ASP A 495 -2.56 0.73 32.79
C ASP A 495 -2.51 0.54 34.31
N GLY A 496 -2.09 -0.65 34.77
CA GLY A 496 -1.87 -0.91 36.18
C GLY A 496 -0.76 -0.03 36.75
N MET A 497 0.35 0.09 36.02
CA MET A 497 1.46 0.96 36.41
C MET A 497 1.04 2.44 36.41
N ILE A 498 0.17 2.87 35.48
CA ILE A 498 -0.40 4.23 35.47
C ILE A 498 -1.21 4.48 36.75
N GLU A 499 -2.04 3.53 37.18
CA GLU A 499 -2.79 3.64 38.44
C GLU A 499 -1.85 3.74 39.66
N VAL A 500 -0.79 2.92 39.71
CA VAL A 500 0.23 2.98 40.77
C VAL A 500 0.95 4.33 40.76
N LYS A 501 1.38 4.80 39.59
CA LYS A 501 2.03 6.12 39.41
C LYS A 501 1.14 7.24 39.96
N GLU A 502 -0.14 7.26 39.60
CA GLU A 502 -1.07 8.32 40.03
C GLU A 502 -1.25 8.34 41.55
N ARG A 503 -1.32 7.15 42.18
CA ARG A 503 -1.41 7.03 43.64
C ARG A 503 -0.11 7.44 44.34
N LEU A 504 1.04 6.97 43.87
CA LEU A 504 2.34 7.37 44.42
C LEU A 504 2.60 8.87 44.25
N ALA A 505 2.10 9.50 43.19
CA ALA A 505 2.22 10.94 42.96
C ALA A 505 1.46 11.80 43.98
N VAL A 506 0.35 11.28 44.53
CA VAL A 506 -0.37 11.91 45.66
C VAL A 506 0.17 11.44 47.02
N ALA A 507 1.35 10.80 47.03
CA ALA A 507 1.99 10.20 48.19
C ALA A 507 1.15 9.11 48.88
N ASP A 508 0.29 8.40 48.16
CA ASP A 508 -0.37 7.20 48.66
C ASP A 508 0.55 5.98 48.49
N ALA A 509 1.05 5.45 49.61
CA ALA A 509 1.79 4.20 49.70
C ALA A 509 1.07 3.19 50.63
N SER A 510 -0.25 3.13 50.48
CA SER A 510 -1.11 2.21 51.23
C SER A 510 -0.86 0.74 50.87
N ALA A 511 -1.37 -0.17 51.70
CA ALA A 511 -1.33 -1.60 51.43
C ALA A 511 -2.03 -1.97 50.12
N ASP A 512 -3.04 -1.19 49.70
CA ASP A 512 -3.75 -1.39 48.44
C ASP A 512 -2.84 -1.14 47.23
N VAL A 513 -1.97 -0.12 47.28
CA VAL A 513 -0.98 0.15 46.23
C VAL A 513 -0.02 -1.03 46.10
N VAL A 514 0.46 -1.55 47.23
CA VAL A 514 1.35 -2.73 47.27
C VAL A 514 0.68 -3.97 46.69
N VAL A 515 -0.63 -4.14 46.89
CA VAL A 515 -1.40 -5.25 46.28
C VAL A 515 -1.44 -5.11 44.75
N ILE A 516 -1.63 -3.89 44.23
CA ILE A 516 -1.62 -3.62 42.78
C ILE A 516 -0.21 -3.86 42.21
N GLU A 517 0.84 -3.39 42.88
CA GLU A 517 2.24 -3.61 42.47
C GLU A 517 2.57 -5.10 42.39
N LYS A 518 2.16 -5.92 43.38
CA LYS A 518 2.33 -7.39 43.34
C LYS A 518 1.57 -8.03 42.19
N GLN A 519 0.41 -7.51 41.84
CA GLN A 519 -0.33 -8.01 40.68
C GLN A 519 0.41 -7.71 39.37
N ILE A 520 0.95 -6.50 39.23
CA ILE A 520 1.76 -6.13 38.07
C ILE A 520 2.98 -7.05 37.94
N GLU A 521 3.65 -7.38 39.05
CA GLU A 521 4.75 -8.36 39.07
C GLU A 521 4.30 -9.76 38.60
N GLU A 522 3.16 -10.26 39.08
CA GLU A 522 2.59 -11.55 38.65
C GLU A 522 2.22 -11.56 37.16
N ASP A 523 1.62 -10.48 36.67
CA ASP A 523 1.24 -10.33 35.26
C ASP A 523 2.48 -10.28 34.36
N LEU A 524 3.51 -9.51 34.74
CA LEU A 524 4.79 -9.45 34.02
C LEU A 524 5.50 -10.81 33.99
N GLN A 525 5.48 -11.55 35.10
CA GLN A 525 6.02 -12.90 35.16
C GLN A 525 5.25 -13.87 34.24
N THR A 526 3.92 -13.77 34.25
CA THR A 526 3.06 -14.57 33.37
C THR A 526 3.33 -14.27 31.90
N LEU A 527 3.50 -13.00 31.55
CA LEU A 527 3.89 -12.57 30.21
C LEU A 527 5.26 -13.11 29.82
N LEU A 528 6.24 -13.03 30.72
CA LEU A 528 7.58 -13.55 30.49
C LEU A 528 7.58 -15.06 30.20
N ASP A 529 6.79 -15.82 30.96
CA ASP A 529 6.69 -17.27 30.79
C ASP A 529 5.92 -17.65 29.52
N ALA A 530 4.89 -16.89 29.14
CA ALA A 530 4.22 -17.02 27.86
C ALA A 530 5.15 -16.69 26.68
N MET A 531 5.93 -15.60 26.79
CA MET A 531 6.91 -15.18 25.78
C MET A 531 8.03 -16.20 25.58
N LYS A 532 8.50 -16.87 26.64
CA LYS A 532 9.48 -17.95 26.53
C LYS A 532 8.93 -19.16 25.76
N GLN A 533 7.63 -19.43 25.86
CA GLN A 533 6.95 -20.53 25.18
C GLN A 533 6.64 -20.24 23.71
N LEU A 534 6.55 -18.96 23.32
CA LEU A 534 6.41 -18.60 21.91
C LEU A 534 7.60 -19.12 21.09
N PRO A 535 7.40 -19.71 19.91
CA PRO A 535 8.52 -20.08 19.04
C PRO A 535 9.29 -18.83 18.57
N SER A 536 10.62 -18.87 18.54
CA SER A 536 11.46 -17.69 18.24
C SER A 536 11.47 -17.26 16.77
N SER A 537 11.07 -18.11 15.83
CA SER A 537 10.82 -17.78 14.42
C SER A 537 10.37 -19.07 13.72
N ARG A 538 9.60 -18.97 12.64
CA ARG A 538 9.35 -20.09 11.71
C ARG A 538 10.66 -20.33 10.96
N GLY A 539 11.56 -21.12 11.55
CA GLY A 539 12.89 -21.35 11.01
C GLY A 539 12.82 -21.98 9.62
N GLY A 540 13.09 -21.16 8.60
CA GLY A 540 13.65 -21.50 7.30
C GLY A 540 12.99 -22.60 6.46
N ASN A 541 12.36 -22.18 5.35
CA ASN A 541 12.40 -22.83 4.03
C ASN A 541 12.62 -24.37 3.99
N GLY A 542 11.70 -25.11 4.60
CA GLY A 542 11.51 -26.54 4.38
C GLY A 542 10.20 -26.76 3.63
N ARG A 543 10.20 -26.54 2.31
CA ARG A 543 9.09 -26.91 1.44
C ARG A 543 9.09 -28.45 1.40
N SER A 544 8.24 -29.09 2.21
CA SER A 544 7.80 -30.49 2.17
C SER A 544 7.85 -31.15 3.55
N GLY A 545 6.67 -31.50 4.06
CA GLY A 545 6.50 -32.43 5.17
C GLY A 545 5.59 -31.89 6.26
N ASN A 546 4.42 -32.52 6.42
CA ASN A 546 3.43 -32.36 7.48
C ASN A 546 4.03 -32.72 8.85
N SER A 547 5.05 -31.98 9.29
CA SER A 547 5.95 -32.39 10.36
C SER A 547 5.30 -32.09 11.72
N ARG A 548 5.31 -33.09 12.59
CA ARG A 548 4.81 -33.00 13.98
C ARG A 548 5.40 -31.80 14.75
N SER A 549 6.60 -31.36 14.38
CA SER A 549 7.31 -30.20 14.94
C SER A 549 6.62 -28.86 14.63
N ASP A 550 6.06 -28.68 13.43
CA ASP A 550 5.39 -27.42 13.07
C ASP A 550 4.05 -27.28 13.79
N ARG A 551 3.30 -28.38 13.91
CA ARG A 551 2.08 -28.42 14.74
C ARG A 551 2.39 -28.15 16.21
N GLU A 552 3.46 -28.72 16.74
CA GLU A 552 3.87 -28.47 18.13
C GLU A 552 4.24 -26.99 18.37
N ARG A 553 4.90 -26.33 17.40
CA ARG A 553 5.18 -24.88 17.47
C ARG A 553 3.91 -24.03 17.42
N GLN A 554 2.98 -24.34 16.51
CA GLN A 554 1.69 -23.67 16.42
C GLN A 554 0.88 -23.85 17.72
N LEU A 555 0.86 -25.05 18.28
CA LEU A 555 0.21 -25.32 19.57
C LEU A 555 0.87 -24.52 20.70
N ASN A 556 2.20 -24.49 20.78
CA ASN A 556 2.90 -23.69 21.78
C ASN A 556 2.60 -22.19 21.65
N GLN A 557 2.46 -21.70 20.42
CA GLN A 557 2.05 -20.32 20.15
C GLN A 557 0.61 -20.05 20.64
N ILE A 558 -0.34 -20.90 20.27
CA ILE A 558 -1.74 -20.80 20.71
C ILE A 558 -1.84 -20.88 22.23
N ILE A 559 -1.09 -21.80 22.86
CA ILE A 559 -1.05 -21.94 24.32
C ILE A 559 -0.52 -20.65 24.98
N ALA A 560 0.52 -20.03 24.42
CA ALA A 560 1.04 -18.78 24.93
C ALA A 560 0.02 -17.63 24.77
N GLU A 561 -0.63 -17.51 23.60
CA GLU A 561 -1.68 -16.51 23.35
C GLU A 561 -2.88 -16.72 24.31
N LEU A 562 -3.34 -17.96 24.51
CA LEU A 562 -4.41 -18.30 25.45
C LEU A 562 -4.04 -18.02 26.90
N LYS A 563 -2.77 -18.20 27.29
CA LYS A 563 -2.30 -17.82 28.64
C LYS A 563 -2.38 -16.32 28.86
N MET A 564 -2.03 -15.51 27.85
CA MET A 564 -2.18 -14.05 27.91
C MET A 564 -3.65 -13.63 27.99
N VAL A 565 -4.54 -14.26 27.20
CA VAL A 565 -6.00 -14.03 27.29
C VAL A 565 -6.52 -14.41 28.67
N ARG A 566 -6.08 -15.54 29.23
CA ARG A 566 -6.48 -15.98 30.56
C ARG A 566 -6.02 -14.99 31.64
N MET A 567 -4.80 -14.48 31.54
CA MET A 567 -4.29 -13.43 32.43
C MET A 567 -5.19 -12.18 32.37
N LEU A 568 -5.51 -11.70 31.17
CA LEU A 568 -6.41 -10.56 30.97
C LEU A 568 -7.80 -10.81 31.59
N GLN A 569 -8.40 -11.98 31.36
CA GLN A 569 -9.70 -12.36 31.94
C GLN A 569 -9.68 -12.40 33.47
N VAL A 570 -8.63 -13.00 34.06
CA VAL A 570 -8.47 -13.07 35.53
C VAL A 570 -8.39 -11.68 36.13
N ARG A 571 -7.64 -10.79 35.47
CA ARG A 571 -7.51 -9.39 35.90
C ARG A 571 -8.83 -8.62 35.80
N VAL A 572 -9.50 -8.68 34.66
CA VAL A 572 -10.81 -8.05 34.46
C VAL A 572 -11.82 -8.53 35.51
N ASN A 573 -11.88 -9.83 35.79
CA ASN A 573 -12.77 -10.38 36.81
C ASN A 573 -12.43 -9.87 38.22
N ARG A 574 -11.14 -9.84 38.58
CA ARG A 574 -10.68 -9.32 39.87
C ARG A 574 -11.03 -7.84 40.01
N ASP A 575 -10.72 -7.03 39.01
CA ASP A 575 -11.02 -5.59 39.01
C ASP A 575 -12.53 -5.34 39.07
N THR A 576 -13.33 -6.16 38.38
CA THR A 576 -14.80 -6.12 38.46
C THR A 576 -15.27 -6.38 39.90
N LYS A 577 -14.71 -7.39 40.58
CA LYS A 577 -15.04 -7.67 41.98
C LYS A 577 -14.58 -6.58 42.94
N ASP A 578 -13.42 -5.97 42.72
CA ASP A 578 -12.94 -4.84 43.54
C ASP A 578 -13.81 -3.59 43.34
N VAL A 579 -14.20 -3.29 42.10
CA VAL A 579 -15.11 -2.18 41.79
C VAL A 579 -16.50 -2.41 42.38
N ASP A 580 -17.04 -3.63 42.26
CA ASP A 580 -18.34 -4.01 42.85
C ASP A 580 -18.29 -3.97 44.39
N GLY A 581 -17.20 -4.46 45.01
CA GLY A 581 -17.01 -4.43 46.45
C GLY A 581 -16.88 -3.01 47.04
N ARG A 582 -16.45 -2.03 46.23
CA ARG A 582 -16.40 -0.60 46.60
C ARG A 582 -17.70 0.14 46.34
N ARG A 583 -18.68 -0.50 45.71
CA ARG A 583 -19.98 0.10 45.43
C ARG A 583 -20.76 0.27 46.74
N PRO A 584 -21.27 1.48 47.06
CA PRO A 584 -22.11 1.66 48.24
C PRO A 584 -23.42 0.87 48.07
N ALA A 585 -23.77 0.03 49.06
CA ALA A 585 -24.97 -0.80 49.00
C ALA A 585 -26.29 0.00 48.90
N GLU A 586 -26.29 1.24 49.41
CA GLU A 586 -27.49 2.08 49.54
C GLU A 586 -27.55 3.25 48.55
N SER A 587 -26.50 3.51 47.78
CA SER A 587 -26.51 4.62 46.81
C SER A 587 -27.02 4.16 45.45
N ARG A 588 -28.13 4.75 45.00
CA ARG A 588 -28.59 4.58 43.60
C ARG A 588 -27.60 5.17 42.60
N ASP A 589 -26.89 6.23 43.00
CA ASP A 589 -25.96 6.92 42.12
C ASP A 589 -24.54 6.39 42.33
N VAL A 590 -23.89 6.01 41.22
CA VAL A 590 -22.49 5.58 41.21
C VAL A 590 -21.60 6.83 41.22
N PRO A 591 -20.69 6.98 42.20
CA PRO A 591 -19.72 8.08 42.21
C PRO A 591 -18.94 8.17 40.89
N ALA A 592 -18.67 9.38 40.40
CA ALA A 592 -17.98 9.58 39.12
C ALA A 592 -16.64 8.84 38.97
N VAL A 593 -15.91 8.66 40.09
CA VAL A 593 -14.66 7.88 40.12
C VAL A 593 -14.92 6.39 39.84
N LEU A 594 -15.97 5.82 40.40
CA LEU A 594 -16.37 4.44 40.12
C LEU A 594 -16.92 4.29 38.70
N THR A 595 -17.67 5.28 38.19
CA THR A 595 -18.15 5.28 36.81
C THR A 595 -17.00 5.19 35.80
N ARG A 596 -15.97 6.02 35.94
CA ARG A 596 -14.78 5.96 35.07
C ARG A 596 -14.07 4.61 35.15
N ARG A 597 -14.05 3.98 36.33
CA ARG A 597 -13.44 2.66 36.52
C ARG A 597 -14.27 1.54 35.89
N ILE A 598 -15.60 1.66 35.89
CA ILE A 598 -16.51 0.76 35.17
C ILE A 598 -16.32 0.91 33.66
N GLU A 599 -16.24 2.14 33.14
CA GLU A 599 -15.99 2.40 31.71
C GLU A 599 -14.64 1.83 31.27
N ALA A 600 -13.58 2.01 32.07
CA ALA A 600 -12.28 1.40 31.80
C ALA A 600 -12.34 -0.15 31.82
N LEU A 601 -13.12 -0.74 32.73
CA LEU A 601 -13.33 -2.19 32.75
C LEU A 601 -14.09 -2.70 31.53
N GLN A 602 -15.08 -1.94 31.05
CA GLN A 602 -15.79 -2.26 29.82
C GLN A 602 -14.84 -2.28 28.62
N GLY A 603 -13.99 -1.26 28.47
CA GLY A 603 -12.97 -1.24 27.42
C GLY A 603 -12.02 -2.44 27.48
N ARG A 604 -11.57 -2.83 28.68
CA ARG A 604 -10.74 -4.03 28.86
C ARG A 604 -11.49 -5.34 28.54
N GLN A 605 -12.81 -5.40 28.76
CA GLN A 605 -13.63 -6.56 28.39
C GLN A 605 -13.75 -6.67 26.87
N GLU A 606 -13.93 -5.55 26.18
CA GLU A 606 -13.95 -5.46 24.72
C GLU A 606 -12.60 -5.90 24.14
N ASP A 607 -11.48 -5.40 24.68
CA ASP A 607 -10.14 -5.86 24.26
C ASP A 607 -9.96 -7.37 24.38
N VAL A 608 -10.43 -7.98 25.48
CA VAL A 608 -10.37 -9.43 25.68
C VAL A 608 -11.24 -10.17 24.66
N HIS A 609 -12.44 -9.65 24.39
CA HIS A 609 -13.36 -10.20 23.41
C HIS A 609 -12.71 -10.18 22.02
N ASP A 610 -12.22 -9.02 21.58
CA ASP A 610 -11.64 -8.81 20.25
C ASP A 610 -10.39 -9.66 20.04
N VAL A 611 -9.50 -9.73 21.03
CA VAL A 611 -8.33 -10.61 20.97
C VAL A 611 -8.75 -12.08 20.85
N THR A 612 -9.78 -12.50 21.58
CA THR A 612 -10.27 -13.88 21.55
C THR A 612 -10.90 -14.21 20.20
N GLU A 613 -11.71 -13.31 19.65
CA GLU A 613 -12.32 -13.45 18.33
C GLU A 613 -11.26 -13.49 17.23
N ARG A 614 -10.27 -12.59 17.26
CA ARG A 614 -9.16 -12.59 16.31
C ARG A 614 -8.33 -13.86 16.36
N ILE A 615 -8.02 -14.37 17.56
CA ILE A 615 -7.34 -15.67 17.70
C ILE A 615 -8.19 -16.78 17.09
N ALA A 616 -9.50 -16.78 17.34
CA ALA A 616 -10.40 -17.79 16.80
C ALA A 616 -10.44 -17.76 15.27
N ILE A 617 -10.49 -16.58 14.64
CA ILE A 617 -10.51 -16.44 13.18
C ILE A 617 -9.15 -16.80 12.58
N GLU A 618 -8.09 -16.08 12.98
CA GLU A 618 -6.76 -16.20 12.35
C GLU A 618 -6.12 -17.59 12.61
N ARG A 619 -6.36 -18.21 13.77
CA ARG A 619 -5.75 -19.52 14.11
C ARG A 619 -6.61 -20.72 13.71
N ALA A 620 -7.92 -20.57 13.52
CA ALA A 620 -8.74 -21.67 12.99
C ALA A 620 -8.38 -21.97 11.54
N GLU A 621 -8.06 -20.95 10.75
CA GLU A 621 -7.56 -21.11 9.38
C GLU A 621 -6.22 -21.85 9.36
N ASP A 622 -5.29 -21.49 10.26
CA ASP A 622 -3.98 -22.13 10.39
C ASP A 622 -4.06 -23.62 10.81
N LEU A 623 -5.11 -24.03 11.54
CA LEU A 623 -5.32 -25.42 11.99
C LEU A 623 -6.07 -26.29 10.98
N ASN A 624 -6.85 -25.67 10.09
CA ASN A 624 -7.61 -26.38 9.06
C ASN A 624 -6.81 -26.62 7.77
N GLN A 625 -5.68 -25.92 7.58
CA GLN A 625 -4.68 -26.15 6.54
C GLN A 625 -3.69 -27.24 6.97
#